data_AF-A0A7Y9WCU9-F1
#
_entry.id   AF-A0A7Y9WCU9-F1
#
_cell.length_a   1.000
_cell.length_b   1.000
_cell.length_c   1.000
_cell.angle_alpha   90.00
_cell.angle_beta   90.00
_cell.angle_gamma   90.00
#
_symmetry.space_group_name_H-M   'P 1'
#
loop_
_entity.id
_entity.type
_entity.pdbx_description
1 polymer ?
#
loop_
_entity_poly.entity_id
_entity_poly.type
_entity_poly.pdbx_seq_one_letter_code
_entity_poly.pdbx_strand_id
1 'polypeptide(L)'
;MTGVTLGFIPEPLSVPLVCILPSRKMPATIIDSRKFKQIKASIEEIGLIEPLSVTAVHQSTGQHVLLDGHLRLIAMQKLGFVEVSCLVATDDESYTYNNRVNRLSTIQEHYMIRRVVERGVSPERLAKALAMDVSMILKKLSLLDGICPEAAELLGDRQFSVDLARAIRKMKPTRQVECVELMIAANNVTVPYAEALLVATPAARLVDGKKPPKLTGVTPEQMAKMEREMSNLQGQYKLVEQTYGEDVLNLVLAKGYLGRLVENDLVAQYLRQRQPDLLAEFETIVETVSLEQQQFSVLT
;
A
#
# COMPACT_ATOMS: atom_id res chain seq x y z
N MET A 1 8.51 -8.06 18.55
CA MET A 1 8.86 -7.66 17.17
C MET A 1 8.50 -8.79 16.21
N THR A 2 7.21 -9.01 15.96
CA THR A 2 6.76 -9.91 14.89
C THR A 2 6.91 -9.14 13.58
N GLY A 3 8.13 -9.13 13.05
CA GLY A 3 8.38 -8.57 11.73
C GLY A 3 7.48 -9.29 10.72
N VAL A 4 6.83 -8.52 9.85
CA VAL A 4 6.11 -9.07 8.71
C VAL A 4 7.10 -9.97 7.96
N THR A 5 6.85 -11.28 7.94
CA THR A 5 7.67 -12.22 7.17
C THR A 5 7.48 -11.86 5.71
N LEU A 6 8.49 -11.22 5.11
CA LEU A 6 8.47 -10.89 3.70
C LEU A 6 8.38 -12.20 2.91
N GLY A 7 7.36 -12.33 2.06
CA GLY A 7 7.18 -13.48 1.17
C GLY A 7 8.27 -13.64 0.09
N PHE A 8 9.27 -12.75 0.09
CA PHE A 8 10.38 -12.72 -0.86
C PHE A 8 11.66 -12.26 -0.18
N ILE A 9 12.79 -12.79 -0.65
CA ILE A 9 14.12 -12.27 -0.34
C ILE A 9 14.29 -10.94 -1.10
N PRO A 10 14.52 -9.81 -0.39
CA PRO A 10 14.49 -8.47 -1.00
C PRO A 10 15.65 -8.19 -1.96
N GLU A 11 16.75 -8.95 -1.86
CA GLU A 11 17.90 -8.82 -2.76
C GLU A 11 17.65 -9.60 -4.07
N PRO A 12 17.64 -8.91 -5.22
CA PRO A 12 17.45 -9.57 -6.50
C PRO A 12 18.70 -10.37 -6.90
N LEU A 13 18.51 -11.63 -7.26
CA LEU A 13 19.54 -12.53 -7.77
C LEU A 13 19.62 -12.44 -9.30
N SER A 14 20.84 -12.39 -9.88
CA SER A 14 21.01 -12.58 -11.32
C SER A 14 20.97 -14.08 -11.64
N VAL A 15 19.98 -14.51 -12.41
CA VAL A 15 19.78 -15.92 -12.77
C VAL A 15 19.89 -16.08 -14.29
N PRO A 16 20.66 -17.07 -14.79
CA PRO A 16 20.66 -17.42 -16.21
C PRO A 16 19.28 -17.84 -16.68
N LEU A 17 18.83 -17.33 -17.83
CA LEU A 17 17.50 -17.64 -18.38
C LEU A 17 17.28 -19.14 -18.64
N VAL A 18 18.37 -19.88 -18.89
CA VAL A 18 18.36 -21.34 -19.07
C VAL A 18 18.05 -22.11 -17.78
N CYS A 19 18.28 -21.49 -16.62
CA CYS A 19 18.01 -22.07 -15.30
C CYS A 19 16.58 -21.78 -14.83
N ILE A 20 15.77 -21.02 -15.58
CA ILE A 20 14.42 -20.64 -15.19
C ILE A 20 13.40 -21.53 -15.91
N LEU A 21 12.64 -22.30 -15.13
CA LEU A 21 11.61 -23.20 -15.63
C LEU A 21 10.21 -22.58 -15.45
N PRO A 22 9.43 -22.39 -16.53
CA PRO A 22 8.07 -21.87 -16.42
C PRO A 22 7.15 -22.82 -15.65
N SER A 23 6.47 -22.34 -14.60
CA SER A 23 5.46 -23.13 -13.87
C SER A 23 4.26 -23.58 -14.70
N ARG A 24 3.94 -22.84 -15.78
CA ARG A 24 2.86 -23.17 -16.71
C ARG A 24 3.26 -22.91 -18.15
N LYS A 25 2.69 -23.71 -19.06
CA LYS A 25 2.81 -23.48 -20.50
C LYS A 25 1.86 -22.36 -20.92
N MET A 26 2.42 -21.31 -21.53
CA MET A 26 1.64 -20.22 -22.10
C MET A 26 1.17 -20.58 -23.52
N PRO A 27 -0.09 -20.28 -23.90
CA PRO A 27 -0.55 -20.52 -25.26
C PRO A 27 0.23 -19.67 -26.29
N ALA A 28 0.52 -20.26 -27.46
CA ALA A 28 1.32 -19.63 -28.50
C ALA A 28 0.71 -18.31 -29.05
N THR A 29 -0.61 -18.17 -28.98
CA THR A 29 -1.37 -16.98 -29.43
C THR A 29 -1.04 -15.71 -28.64
N ILE A 30 -0.40 -15.84 -27.47
CA ILE A 30 -0.05 -14.70 -26.62
C ILE A 30 0.98 -13.79 -27.27
N ILE A 31 1.83 -14.34 -28.13
CA ILE A 31 2.88 -13.59 -28.85
C ILE A 31 2.27 -12.48 -29.71
N ASP A 32 1.07 -12.69 -30.24
CA ASP A 32 0.38 -11.71 -31.07
C ASP A 32 -0.42 -10.68 -30.28
N SER A 33 -0.61 -10.92 -28.97
CA SER A 33 -1.39 -10.04 -28.11
C SER A 33 -0.79 -8.64 -28.00
N ARG A 34 -1.65 -7.62 -27.94
CA ARG A 34 -1.23 -6.22 -27.71
C ARG A 34 -0.40 -6.08 -26.42
N LYS A 35 -0.79 -6.80 -25.36
CA LYS A 35 -0.09 -6.80 -24.07
C LYS A 35 1.34 -7.34 -24.20
N PHE A 36 1.54 -8.44 -24.93
CA PHE A 36 2.88 -8.97 -25.16
C PHE A 36 3.75 -8.01 -25.97
N LYS A 37 3.21 -7.42 -27.04
CA LYS A 37 3.93 -6.43 -27.86
C LYS A 37 4.36 -5.21 -27.04
N GLN A 38 3.48 -4.72 -26.16
CA GLN A 38 3.80 -3.62 -25.23
C GLN A 38 4.90 -4.01 -24.23
N ILE A 39 4.82 -5.20 -23.63
CA ILE A 39 5.86 -5.69 -22.71
C ILE A 39 7.20 -5.85 -23.43
N LYS A 40 7.21 -6.44 -24.64
CA LYS A 40 8.43 -6.62 -25.43
C LYS A 40 9.07 -5.28 -25.76
N ALA A 41 8.29 -4.31 -26.27
CA ALA A 41 8.78 -2.97 -26.60
C ALA A 41 9.32 -2.26 -25.35
N SER A 42 8.65 -2.42 -24.20
CA SER A 42 9.12 -1.86 -22.93
C SER A 42 10.44 -2.48 -22.48
N ILE A 43 10.60 -3.79 -22.57
CA ILE A 43 11.86 -4.46 -22.17
C ILE A 43 12.99 -4.12 -23.15
N GLU A 44 12.71 -4.00 -24.44
CA GLU A 44 13.69 -3.61 -25.46
C GLU A 44 14.22 -2.20 -25.24
N GLU A 45 13.36 -1.25 -24.85
CA GLU A 45 13.76 0.14 -24.63
C GLU A 45 14.33 0.40 -23.22
N ILE A 46 13.76 -0.22 -22.18
CA ILE A 46 14.02 0.16 -20.77
C ILE A 46 14.74 -0.95 -20.00
N GLY A 47 14.68 -2.19 -20.49
CA GLY A 47 15.07 -3.37 -19.72
C GLY A 47 13.99 -3.80 -18.73
N LEU A 48 14.34 -4.77 -17.88
CA LEU A 48 13.41 -5.33 -16.89
C LEU A 48 13.31 -4.40 -15.66
N ILE A 49 12.12 -3.84 -15.43
CA ILE A 49 11.84 -2.93 -14.31
C ILE A 49 11.57 -3.73 -13.03
N GLU A 50 10.55 -4.58 -13.10
CA GLU A 50 10.17 -5.52 -12.04
C GLU A 50 10.88 -6.86 -12.27
N PRO A 51 11.67 -7.36 -11.30
CA PRO A 51 12.27 -8.68 -11.36
C PRO A 51 11.23 -9.79 -11.58
N LEU A 52 11.68 -10.94 -12.09
CA LEU A 52 10.86 -12.15 -12.13
C LEU A 52 10.74 -12.76 -10.73
N SER A 53 9.59 -13.33 -10.40
CA SER A 53 9.43 -14.04 -9.13
C SER A 53 9.69 -15.53 -9.34
N VAL A 54 10.65 -16.09 -8.61
CA VAL A 54 11.04 -17.49 -8.74
C VAL A 54 11.10 -18.17 -7.38
N THR A 55 10.99 -19.50 -7.36
CA THR A 55 11.24 -20.30 -6.16
C THR A 55 12.73 -20.34 -5.81
N ALA A 56 13.04 -20.83 -4.60
CA ALA A 56 14.41 -21.19 -4.24
C ALA A 56 15.02 -22.19 -5.25
N VAL A 57 16.36 -22.20 -5.34
CA VAL A 57 17.10 -23.12 -6.22
C VAL A 57 16.74 -24.56 -5.85
N HIS A 58 16.31 -25.34 -6.85
CA HIS A 58 16.14 -26.76 -6.65
C HIS A 58 17.51 -27.44 -6.53
N GLN A 59 17.84 -27.98 -5.35
CA GLN A 59 19.18 -28.47 -5.01
C GLN A 59 19.72 -29.55 -5.96
N SER A 60 18.85 -30.35 -6.58
CA SER A 60 19.26 -31.42 -7.49
C SER A 60 19.42 -31.02 -8.96
N THR A 61 18.80 -29.92 -9.39
CA THR A 61 18.79 -29.51 -10.82
C THR A 61 19.40 -28.14 -11.06
N GLY A 62 19.63 -27.34 -10.01
CA GLY A 62 20.12 -25.96 -10.12
C GLY A 62 19.12 -25.02 -10.81
N GLN A 63 17.86 -25.44 -10.94
CA GLN A 63 16.81 -24.69 -11.64
C GLN A 63 15.91 -23.95 -10.65
N HIS A 64 15.35 -22.85 -11.13
CA HIS A 64 14.37 -22.02 -10.44
C HIS A 64 13.01 -22.17 -11.14
N VAL A 65 11.93 -22.41 -10.39
CA VAL A 65 10.58 -22.42 -10.97
C VAL A 65 10.04 -21.00 -10.98
N LEU A 66 9.56 -20.55 -12.14
CA LEU A 66 8.97 -19.22 -12.31
C LEU A 66 7.56 -19.18 -11.71
N LEU A 67 7.35 -18.34 -10.71
CA LEU A 67 6.05 -18.10 -10.09
C LEU A 67 5.25 -17.03 -10.84
N ASP A 68 5.88 -15.87 -11.10
CA ASP A 68 5.27 -14.78 -11.86
C ASP A 68 6.23 -14.20 -12.91
N GLY A 69 5.65 -13.67 -14.00
CA GLY A 69 6.38 -13.00 -15.06
C GLY A 69 6.54 -13.80 -16.35
N HIS A 70 5.67 -14.78 -16.63
CA HIS A 70 5.78 -15.63 -17.84
C HIS A 70 5.84 -14.83 -19.15
N LEU A 71 5.07 -13.74 -19.27
CA LEU A 71 5.11 -12.86 -20.44
C LEU A 71 6.46 -12.15 -20.59
N ARG A 72 7.04 -11.71 -19.46
CA ARG A 72 8.33 -11.03 -19.40
C ARG A 72 9.45 -12.00 -19.74
N LEU A 73 9.42 -13.22 -19.21
CA LEU A 73 10.37 -14.29 -19.54
C LEU A 73 10.42 -14.57 -21.05
N ILE A 74 9.25 -14.78 -21.68
CA ILE A 74 9.17 -15.06 -23.13
C ILE A 74 9.69 -13.86 -23.95
N ALA A 75 9.37 -12.63 -23.52
CA ALA A 75 9.86 -11.43 -24.20
C ALA A 75 11.39 -11.32 -24.11
N MET A 76 11.99 -11.58 -22.95
CA MET A 76 13.44 -11.58 -22.74
C MET A 76 14.15 -12.67 -23.57
N GLN A 77 13.57 -13.87 -23.64
CA GLN A 77 14.07 -14.93 -24.51
C GLN A 77 14.08 -14.51 -25.99
N LYS A 78 13.01 -13.84 -26.46
CA LYS A 78 12.95 -13.33 -27.84
C LYS A 78 13.89 -12.16 -28.12
N LEU A 79 14.26 -11.40 -27.10
CA LEU A 79 15.22 -10.30 -27.19
C LEU A 79 16.68 -10.76 -27.04
N GLY A 80 16.92 -12.03 -26.70
CA GLY A 80 18.26 -12.61 -26.60
C GLY A 80 19.01 -12.27 -25.31
N PHE A 81 18.31 -11.98 -24.22
CA PHE A 81 18.95 -11.82 -22.91
C PHE A 81 19.59 -13.15 -22.46
N VAL A 82 20.69 -13.07 -21.69
CA VAL A 82 21.39 -14.24 -21.12
C VAL A 82 21.02 -14.43 -19.65
N GLU A 83 21.01 -13.33 -18.89
CA GLU A 83 20.69 -13.29 -17.47
C GLU A 83 19.48 -12.39 -17.20
N VAL A 84 18.81 -12.65 -16.07
CA VAL A 84 17.66 -11.88 -15.62
C VAL A 84 17.65 -11.74 -14.11
N SER A 85 17.27 -10.55 -13.65
CA SER A 85 17.05 -10.24 -12.24
C SER A 85 15.79 -10.93 -11.73
N CYS A 86 15.94 -11.77 -10.70
CA CYS A 86 14.86 -12.53 -10.08
C CYS A 86 14.79 -12.27 -8.57
N LEU A 87 13.58 -12.26 -8.02
CA LEU A 87 13.31 -12.28 -6.58
C LEU A 87 12.94 -13.71 -6.17
N VAL A 88 13.61 -14.22 -5.15
CA VAL A 88 13.35 -15.56 -4.61
C VAL A 88 12.19 -15.46 -3.62
N ALA A 89 11.08 -16.14 -3.91
CA ALA A 89 9.96 -16.28 -3.00
C ALA A 89 10.31 -17.22 -1.85
N THR A 90 9.89 -16.87 -0.64
CA THR A 90 10.00 -17.74 0.54
C THR A 90 8.84 -18.71 0.65
N ASP A 91 7.71 -18.40 0.00
CA ASP A 91 6.51 -19.23 -0.01
C ASP A 91 6.28 -19.87 -1.39
N ASP A 92 5.92 -21.16 -1.39
CA ASP A 92 5.62 -21.97 -2.59
C ASP A 92 4.17 -21.78 -3.09
N GLU A 93 3.55 -20.63 -2.83
CA GLU A 93 2.18 -20.34 -3.30
C GLU A 93 2.12 -20.08 -4.81
N SER A 94 2.22 -21.15 -5.57
CA SER A 94 1.94 -21.20 -7.01
C SER A 94 0.44 -21.10 -7.35
N TYR A 95 -0.43 -21.06 -6.33
CA TYR A 95 -1.88 -21.19 -6.46
C TYR A 95 -2.67 -20.01 -5.87
N THR A 96 -2.30 -18.77 -6.21
CA THR A 96 -3.26 -17.68 -6.07
C THR A 96 -4.30 -17.80 -7.19
N TYR A 97 -5.51 -18.22 -6.83
CA TYR A 97 -6.66 -18.32 -7.72
C TYR A 97 -6.83 -16.99 -8.47
N ASN A 98 -6.67 -17.05 -9.79
CA ASN A 98 -6.48 -15.94 -10.71
C ASN A 98 -7.79 -15.14 -10.96
N ASN A 99 -8.48 -14.73 -9.90
CA ASN A 99 -9.85 -14.17 -9.95
C ASN A 99 -9.92 -12.65 -9.74
N ARG A 100 -8.79 -11.98 -9.53
CA ARG A 100 -8.71 -10.52 -9.58
C ARG A 100 -7.57 -10.18 -10.53
N VAL A 101 -7.92 -9.64 -11.69
CA VAL A 101 -6.97 -9.10 -12.66
C VAL A 101 -5.95 -8.27 -11.89
N ASN A 102 -4.70 -8.70 -11.86
CA ASN A 102 -3.60 -8.05 -11.14
C ASN A 102 -3.28 -6.71 -11.83
N ARG A 103 -4.12 -5.70 -11.58
CA ARG A 103 -3.92 -4.35 -12.10
C ARG A 103 -3.12 -3.59 -11.05
N LEU A 104 -2.00 -3.02 -11.47
CA LEU A 104 -1.18 -2.17 -10.62
C LEU A 104 -2.05 -1.05 -10.02
N SER A 105 -1.83 -0.76 -8.74
CA SER A 105 -2.45 0.41 -8.12
C SER A 105 -1.84 1.68 -8.71
N THR A 106 -2.55 2.80 -8.61
CA THR A 106 -2.05 4.07 -9.16
C THR A 106 -0.76 4.52 -8.46
N ILE A 107 -0.59 4.17 -7.18
CA ILE A 107 0.61 4.46 -6.39
C ILE A 107 1.76 3.52 -6.76
N GLN A 108 1.49 2.23 -6.99
CA GLN A 108 2.51 1.31 -7.50
C GLN A 108 3.05 1.77 -8.86
N GLU A 109 2.18 2.20 -9.76
CA GLU A 109 2.60 2.76 -11.05
C GLU A 109 3.48 4.01 -10.89
N HIS A 110 3.20 4.88 -9.90
CA HIS A 110 4.05 6.03 -9.57
C HIS A 110 5.46 5.59 -9.17
N TYR A 111 5.59 4.66 -8.23
CA TYR A 111 6.90 4.16 -7.78
C TYR A 111 7.67 3.49 -8.92
N MET A 112 6.98 2.72 -9.76
CA MET A 112 7.58 2.09 -10.94
C MET A 112 8.14 3.12 -11.93
N ILE A 113 7.36 4.14 -12.28
CA ILE A 113 7.79 5.21 -13.18
C ILE A 113 8.97 5.98 -12.60
N ARG A 114 8.91 6.32 -11.31
CA ARG A 114 9.98 7.05 -10.62
C ARG A 114 11.29 6.27 -10.62
N ARG A 115 11.25 4.97 -10.29
CA ARG A 115 12.42 4.09 -10.30
C ARG A 115 13.08 4.00 -11.68
N VAL A 116 12.27 4.01 -12.75
CA VAL A 116 12.78 3.99 -14.14
C VAL A 116 13.50 5.27 -14.50
N VAL A 117 12.96 6.42 -14.09
CA VAL A 117 13.56 7.73 -14.35
C VAL A 117 14.84 7.91 -13.53
N GLU A 118 14.86 7.44 -12.29
CA GLU A 118 16.07 7.42 -11.43
C GLU A 118 17.19 6.55 -12.02
N ARG A 119 16.85 5.52 -12.80
CA ARG A 119 17.82 4.70 -13.58
C ARG A 119 18.32 5.38 -14.87
N GLY A 120 17.95 6.65 -15.12
CA GLY A 120 18.45 7.46 -16.23
C GLY A 120 17.61 7.42 -17.50
N VAL A 121 16.39 6.84 -17.46
CA VAL A 121 15.50 6.79 -18.63
C VAL A 121 14.68 8.08 -18.72
N SER A 122 14.67 8.71 -19.89
CA SER A 122 13.89 9.94 -20.11
C SER A 122 12.38 9.67 -20.11
N PRO A 123 11.54 10.61 -19.62
CA PRO A 123 10.08 10.49 -19.66
C PRO A 123 9.52 10.27 -21.07
N GLU A 124 10.17 10.84 -22.09
CA GLU A 124 9.79 10.70 -23.50
C GLU A 124 9.98 9.27 -24.01
N ARG A 125 11.10 8.63 -23.65
CA ARG A 125 11.38 7.25 -24.00
C ARG A 125 10.39 6.31 -23.31
N LEU A 126 10.07 6.58 -22.05
CA LEU A 126 9.08 5.84 -21.28
C LEU A 126 7.67 5.96 -21.88
N ALA A 127 7.28 7.17 -22.29
CA ALA A 127 6.01 7.44 -22.97
C ALA A 127 5.89 6.62 -24.28
N LYS A 128 6.96 6.59 -25.09
CA LYS A 128 7.02 5.78 -26.32
C LYS A 128 6.91 4.27 -26.04
N ALA A 129 7.64 3.78 -25.05
CA ALA A 129 7.64 2.37 -24.66
C ALA A 129 6.27 1.89 -24.14
N LEU A 130 5.58 2.73 -23.37
CA LEU A 130 4.27 2.42 -22.79
C LEU A 130 3.09 2.79 -23.71
N ALA A 131 3.34 3.44 -24.84
CA ALA A 131 2.34 4.03 -25.73
C ALA A 131 1.38 4.98 -24.97
N MET A 132 1.97 5.88 -24.18
CA MET A 132 1.28 6.87 -23.35
C MET A 132 1.76 8.28 -23.66
N ASP A 133 0.97 9.30 -23.32
CA ASP A 133 1.39 10.69 -23.44
C ASP A 133 2.45 11.04 -22.40
N VAL A 134 3.46 11.82 -22.82
CA VAL A 134 4.51 12.35 -21.93
C VAL A 134 3.91 13.12 -20.75
N SER A 135 2.84 13.88 -20.98
CA SER A 135 2.12 14.60 -19.92
C SER A 135 1.56 13.68 -18.84
N MET A 136 1.05 12.50 -19.23
CA MET A 136 0.53 11.52 -18.27
C MET A 136 1.67 10.90 -17.44
N ILE A 137 2.82 10.64 -18.07
CA ILE A 137 4.01 10.15 -17.36
C ILE A 137 4.47 11.17 -16.31
N LEU A 138 4.53 12.46 -16.66
CA LEU A 138 4.91 13.53 -15.72
C LEU A 138 3.91 13.68 -14.55
N LYS A 139 2.60 13.57 -14.82
CA LYS A 139 1.58 13.57 -13.78
C LYS A 139 1.72 12.37 -12.84
N LYS A 140 2.02 11.17 -13.38
CA LYS A 140 2.27 9.98 -12.57
C LYS A 140 3.58 10.10 -11.78
N LEU A 141 4.62 10.72 -12.33
CA LEU A 141 5.89 10.93 -11.64
C LEU A 141 5.75 11.89 -10.45
N SER A 142 4.92 12.93 -10.59
CA SER A 142 4.64 13.90 -9.53
C SER A 142 3.41 13.55 -8.69
N LEU A 143 2.94 12.30 -8.70
CA LEU A 143 1.67 11.91 -8.08
C LEU A 143 1.65 12.16 -6.56
N LEU A 144 2.72 11.77 -5.86
CA LEU A 144 2.81 11.85 -4.40
C LEU A 144 3.38 13.17 -3.87
N ASP A 145 3.75 14.10 -4.76
CA ASP A 145 4.35 15.37 -4.34
C ASP A 145 3.36 16.19 -3.49
N GLY A 146 3.71 16.52 -2.25
CA GLY A 146 2.82 17.23 -1.34
C GLY A 146 1.61 16.41 -0.86
N ILE A 147 1.64 15.09 -1.00
CA ILE A 147 0.75 14.15 -0.30
C ILE A 147 1.50 13.60 0.91
N CYS A 148 0.89 13.60 2.09
CA CYS A 148 1.50 13.04 3.29
C CYS A 148 1.54 11.49 3.21
N PRO A 149 2.53 10.85 3.85
CA PRO A 149 2.74 9.41 3.73
C PRO A 149 1.52 8.59 4.18
N GLU A 150 0.83 9.02 5.23
CA GLU A 150 -0.36 8.35 5.77
C GLU A 150 -1.52 8.36 4.76
N ALA A 151 -1.73 9.50 4.08
CA ALA A 151 -2.75 9.61 3.04
C ALA A 151 -2.39 8.77 1.79
N ALA A 152 -1.11 8.66 1.47
CA ALA A 152 -0.63 7.81 0.37
C ALA A 152 -0.81 6.32 0.71
N GLU A 153 -0.54 5.91 1.94
CA GLU A 153 -0.73 4.52 2.41
C GLU A 153 -2.20 4.10 2.31
N LEU A 154 -3.12 4.95 2.75
CA LEU A 154 -4.57 4.69 2.64
C LEU A 154 -5.05 4.49 1.20
N LEU A 155 -4.38 5.11 0.23
CA LEU A 155 -4.66 4.98 -1.21
C LEU A 155 -3.88 3.83 -1.87
N GLY A 156 -3.00 3.14 -1.14
CA GLY A 156 -1.96 2.24 -1.64
C GLY A 156 -2.46 1.17 -2.62
N ASP A 157 -3.60 0.53 -2.32
CA ASP A 157 -4.14 -0.58 -3.13
C ASP A 157 -5.23 -0.15 -4.12
N ARG A 158 -5.44 1.16 -4.30
CA ARG A 158 -6.56 1.69 -5.07
C ARG A 158 -6.16 2.18 -6.45
N GLN A 159 -7.12 2.10 -7.37
CA GLN A 159 -7.03 2.73 -8.68
C GLN A 159 -7.82 4.04 -8.68
N PHE A 160 -7.17 5.13 -9.05
CA PHE A 160 -7.79 6.46 -9.11
C PHE A 160 -7.14 7.32 -10.19
N SER A 161 -7.82 8.40 -10.58
CA SER A 161 -7.26 9.37 -11.52
C SER A 161 -6.14 10.17 -10.88
N VAL A 162 -5.04 10.41 -11.62
CA VAL A 162 -3.93 11.28 -11.19
C VAL A 162 -4.39 12.70 -10.81
N ASP A 163 -5.50 13.17 -11.37
CA ASP A 163 -6.05 14.50 -11.07
C ASP A 163 -6.68 14.60 -9.68
N LEU A 164 -6.93 13.46 -9.00
CA LEU A 164 -7.37 13.41 -7.60
C LEU A 164 -6.28 13.95 -6.65
N ALA A 165 -5.02 13.57 -6.89
CA ALA A 165 -3.89 14.05 -6.09
C ALA A 165 -3.75 15.58 -6.13
N ARG A 166 -4.10 16.22 -7.26
CA ARG A 166 -4.12 17.68 -7.42
C ARG A 166 -5.08 18.36 -6.43
N ALA A 167 -6.23 17.75 -6.13
CA ALA A 167 -7.17 18.27 -5.15
C ALA A 167 -6.63 18.06 -3.73
N ILE A 168 -6.08 16.87 -3.45
CA ILE A 168 -5.59 16.49 -2.12
C ILE A 168 -4.40 17.36 -1.68
N ARG A 169 -3.42 17.60 -2.56
CA ARG A 169 -2.20 18.37 -2.22
C ARG A 169 -2.44 19.83 -1.84
N LYS A 170 -3.63 20.38 -2.10
CA LYS A 170 -4.01 21.74 -1.68
C LYS A 170 -4.42 21.83 -0.21
N MET A 171 -4.59 20.69 0.46
CA MET A 171 -4.95 20.58 1.86
C MET A 171 -3.72 20.28 2.72
N LYS A 172 -3.72 20.72 3.98
CA LYS A 172 -2.66 20.39 4.95
C LYS A 172 -2.70 18.89 5.31
N PRO A 173 -1.57 18.28 5.77
CA PRO A 173 -1.47 16.83 6.01
C PRO A 173 -2.63 16.22 6.78
N THR A 174 -3.01 16.79 7.94
CA THR A 174 -4.14 16.27 8.74
C THR A 174 -5.45 16.23 7.98
N ARG A 175 -5.67 17.19 7.08
CA ARG A 175 -6.88 17.25 6.26
C ARG A 175 -6.81 16.31 5.05
N GLN A 176 -5.62 16.02 4.55
CA GLN A 176 -5.44 15.04 3.48
C GLN A 176 -5.88 13.66 3.93
N VAL A 177 -5.44 13.24 5.13
CA VAL A 177 -5.81 11.95 5.74
C VAL A 177 -7.34 11.85 5.91
N GLU A 178 -7.96 12.82 6.59
CA GLU A 178 -9.42 12.86 6.78
C GLU A 178 -10.19 12.78 5.45
N CYS A 179 -9.73 13.53 4.44
CA CYS A 179 -10.36 13.51 3.12
C CYS A 179 -10.26 12.14 2.47
N VAL A 180 -9.11 11.49 2.54
CA VAL A 180 -8.93 10.14 1.99
C VAL A 180 -9.78 9.12 2.73
N GLU A 181 -9.82 9.16 4.06
CA GLU A 181 -10.69 8.30 4.87
C GLU A 181 -12.17 8.48 4.51
N LEU A 182 -12.62 9.73 4.34
CA LEU A 182 -13.98 10.04 3.87
C LEU A 182 -14.27 9.41 2.51
N MET A 183 -13.36 9.56 1.54
CA MET A 183 -13.49 8.96 0.22
C MET A 183 -13.55 7.44 0.27
N ILE A 184 -12.76 6.83 1.15
CA ILE A 184 -12.72 5.39 1.35
C ILE A 184 -13.99 4.88 2.02
N ALA A 185 -14.44 5.53 3.09
CA ALA A 185 -15.66 5.19 3.82
C ALA A 185 -16.91 5.31 2.94
N ALA A 186 -16.95 6.33 2.08
CA ALA A 186 -18.00 6.51 1.08
C ALA A 186 -17.86 5.57 -0.14
N ASN A 187 -16.80 4.76 -0.21
CA ASN A 187 -16.41 3.94 -1.37
C ASN A 187 -16.42 4.74 -2.69
N ASN A 188 -15.98 6.00 -2.64
CA ASN A 188 -16.03 6.95 -3.75
C ASN A 188 -14.71 7.72 -3.88
N VAL A 189 -13.74 7.11 -4.57
CA VAL A 189 -12.42 7.71 -4.84
C VAL A 189 -12.41 8.36 -6.23
N THR A 190 -13.14 9.47 -6.37
CA THR A 190 -13.30 10.18 -7.64
C THR A 190 -12.90 11.64 -7.55
N VAL A 191 -12.45 12.22 -8.68
CA VAL A 191 -12.00 13.62 -8.76
C VAL A 191 -13.08 14.60 -8.30
N PRO A 192 -14.36 14.50 -8.75
CA PRO A 192 -15.39 15.46 -8.34
C PRO A 192 -15.65 15.44 -6.83
N TYR A 193 -15.58 14.26 -6.21
CA TYR A 193 -15.78 14.12 -4.78
C TYR A 193 -14.60 14.70 -3.98
N ALA A 194 -13.36 14.45 -4.42
CA ALA A 194 -12.17 15.08 -3.85
C ALA A 194 -12.18 16.62 -4.00
N GLU A 195 -12.63 17.13 -5.14
CA GLU A 195 -12.77 18.57 -5.36
C GLU A 195 -13.86 19.19 -4.47
N ALA A 196 -14.98 18.51 -4.28
CA ALA A 196 -16.04 18.98 -3.39
C ALA A 196 -15.59 19.00 -1.93
N LEU A 197 -14.85 17.98 -1.47
CA LEU A 197 -14.21 17.97 -0.14
C LEU A 197 -13.20 19.11 0.02
N LEU A 198 -12.47 19.46 -1.04
CA LEU A 198 -11.56 20.60 -1.06
C LEU A 198 -12.32 21.93 -0.93
N VAL A 199 -13.45 22.10 -1.61
CA VAL A 199 -14.29 23.32 -1.49
C VAL A 199 -14.91 23.45 -0.10
N ALA A 200 -15.31 22.34 0.52
CA ALA A 200 -15.83 22.31 1.89
C ALA A 200 -14.74 22.55 2.96
N THR A 201 -13.46 22.48 2.59
CA THR A 201 -12.35 22.61 3.55
C THR A 201 -12.17 24.08 3.99
N PRO A 202 -12.08 24.35 5.31
CA PRO A 202 -11.79 25.69 5.83
C PRO A 202 -10.43 26.21 5.36
N ALA A 203 -10.35 27.53 5.11
CA ALA A 203 -9.13 28.19 4.62
C ALA A 203 -7.89 27.91 5.51
N ALA A 204 -8.06 27.83 6.83
CA ALA A 204 -6.99 27.52 7.78
C ALA A 204 -6.35 26.13 7.57
N ARG A 205 -7.07 25.19 6.94
CA ARG A 205 -6.62 23.83 6.64
C ARG A 205 -6.15 23.66 5.18
N LEU A 206 -6.11 24.73 4.40
CA LEU A 206 -5.54 24.77 3.06
C LEU A 206 -4.07 25.20 3.12
N VAL A 207 -3.26 24.75 2.16
CA VAL A 207 -1.83 25.11 2.05
C VAL A 207 -1.67 26.59 1.69
N ASP A 208 -2.42 27.07 0.69
CA ASP A 208 -2.33 28.47 0.21
C ASP A 208 -3.24 29.44 0.99
N GLY A 209 -4.05 28.94 1.93
CA GLY A 209 -5.04 29.74 2.68
C GLY A 209 -6.18 30.33 1.83
N LYS A 210 -6.17 30.13 0.51
CA LYS A 210 -7.19 30.65 -0.42
C LYS A 210 -8.16 29.54 -0.81
N LYS A 211 -9.45 29.81 -0.65
CA LYS A 211 -10.50 28.90 -1.11
C LYS A 211 -10.47 28.80 -2.64
N PRO A 212 -10.52 27.60 -3.22
CA PRO A 212 -10.65 27.46 -4.67
C PRO A 212 -11.99 28.05 -5.14
N PRO A 213 -12.07 28.53 -6.40
CA PRO A 213 -13.33 28.97 -6.98
C PRO A 213 -14.34 27.81 -6.94
N LYS A 214 -15.62 28.14 -6.75
CA LYS A 214 -16.72 27.15 -6.66
C LYS A 214 -16.71 26.25 -7.90
N LEU A 215 -16.83 24.94 -7.69
CA LEU A 215 -16.93 23.95 -8.75
C LEU A 215 -18.16 24.18 -9.61
N THR A 216 -17.97 24.34 -10.91
CA THR A 216 -19.03 24.17 -11.91
C THR A 216 -19.39 22.70 -12.00
N GLY A 217 -20.57 22.30 -11.50
CA GLY A 217 -21.14 20.97 -11.73
C GLY A 217 -21.55 20.16 -10.49
N VAL A 218 -21.30 20.65 -9.27
CA VAL A 218 -21.81 20.01 -8.04
C VAL A 218 -23.10 20.71 -7.61
N THR A 219 -24.18 19.94 -7.44
CA THR A 219 -25.46 20.54 -7.01
C THR A 219 -25.37 20.96 -5.54
N PRO A 220 -26.09 22.01 -5.12
CA PRO A 220 -26.11 22.44 -3.71
C PRO A 220 -26.58 21.33 -2.76
N GLU A 221 -27.43 20.41 -3.23
CA GLU A 221 -27.87 19.24 -2.46
C GLU A 221 -26.74 18.23 -2.21
N GLN A 222 -25.89 17.98 -3.22
CA GLN A 222 -24.71 17.13 -3.06
C GLN A 222 -23.69 17.75 -2.08
N MET A 223 -23.53 19.08 -2.12
CA MET A 223 -22.71 19.79 -1.14
C MET A 223 -23.27 19.65 0.28
N ALA A 224 -24.57 19.86 0.47
CA ALA A 224 -25.22 19.75 1.78
C ALA A 224 -25.15 18.32 2.34
N LYS A 225 -25.30 17.30 1.48
CA LYS A 225 -25.11 15.89 1.87
C LYS A 225 -23.69 15.63 2.34
N MET A 226 -22.70 16.14 1.60
CA MET A 226 -21.28 15.99 1.93
C MET A 226 -20.90 16.71 3.23
N GLU A 227 -21.41 17.92 3.46
CA GLU A 227 -21.21 18.65 4.71
C GLU A 227 -21.77 17.88 5.92
N ARG A 228 -22.93 17.23 5.77
CA ARG A 228 -23.51 16.38 6.82
C ARG A 228 -22.67 15.13 7.09
N GLU A 229 -22.25 14.42 6.05
CA GLU A 229 -21.39 13.24 6.17
C GLU A 229 -20.05 13.59 6.84
N MET A 230 -19.47 14.73 6.45
CA MET A 230 -18.22 15.24 7.03
C MET A 230 -18.37 15.67 8.48
N SER A 231 -19.45 16.37 8.84
CA SER A 231 -19.73 16.76 10.23
C SER A 231 -19.96 15.53 11.12
N ASN A 232 -20.60 14.49 10.60
CA ASN A 232 -20.82 13.25 11.34
C ASN A 232 -19.50 12.53 11.63
N LEU A 233 -18.64 12.39 10.62
CA LEU A 233 -17.32 11.76 10.80
C LEU A 233 -16.42 12.57 11.73
N GLN A 234 -16.35 13.90 11.57
CA GLN A 234 -15.63 14.75 12.52
C GLN A 234 -16.17 14.61 13.94
N GLY A 235 -17.49 14.47 14.11
CA GLY A 235 -18.11 14.15 15.40
C GLY A 235 -17.66 12.80 15.94
N GLN A 236 -17.58 11.76 15.11
CA GLN A 236 -17.09 10.43 15.51
C GLN A 236 -15.60 10.46 15.89
N TYR A 237 -14.73 11.11 15.11
CA TYR A 237 -13.33 11.28 15.48
C TYR A 237 -13.18 12.02 16.79
N LYS A 238 -13.94 13.10 16.99
CA LYS A 238 -13.91 13.85 18.25
C LYS A 238 -14.43 13.04 19.43
N LEU A 239 -15.44 12.20 19.21
CA LEU A 239 -15.96 11.29 20.25
C LEU A 239 -14.90 10.24 20.60
N VAL A 240 -14.26 9.63 19.59
CA VAL A 240 -13.15 8.68 19.80
C VAL A 240 -11.98 9.37 20.48
N GLU A 241 -11.61 10.58 20.10
CA GLU A 241 -10.54 11.37 20.73
C GLU A 241 -10.87 11.69 22.21
N GLN A 242 -12.14 11.95 22.52
CA GLN A 242 -12.61 12.20 23.88
C GLN A 242 -12.57 10.93 24.74
N THR A 243 -12.99 9.78 24.22
CA THR A 243 -12.98 8.52 24.99
C THR A 243 -11.60 7.87 25.01
N TYR A 244 -10.75 8.12 24.01
CA TYR A 244 -9.42 7.51 23.89
C TYR A 244 -8.55 7.78 25.12
N GLY A 245 -8.52 9.03 25.61
CA GLY A 245 -7.76 9.37 26.81
C GLY A 245 -8.28 8.66 28.07
N GLU A 246 -9.59 8.56 28.22
CA GLU A 246 -10.24 7.87 29.33
C GLU A 246 -10.03 6.35 29.26
N ASP A 247 -10.19 5.76 28.07
CA ASP A 247 -10.00 4.33 27.81
C ASP A 247 -8.56 3.90 28.04
N VAL A 248 -7.58 4.69 27.57
CA VAL A 248 -6.15 4.43 27.82
C VAL A 248 -5.84 4.53 29.31
N LEU A 249 -6.35 5.54 30.02
CA LEU A 249 -6.16 5.66 31.46
C LEU A 249 -6.77 4.47 32.21
N ASN A 250 -8.01 4.09 31.88
CA ASN A 250 -8.70 2.95 32.47
C ASN A 250 -7.95 1.65 32.21
N LEU A 251 -7.40 1.47 31.00
CA LEU A 251 -6.59 0.30 30.65
C LEU A 251 -5.29 0.25 31.47
N VAL A 252 -4.59 1.37 31.63
CA VAL A 252 -3.37 1.46 32.45
C VAL A 252 -3.68 1.17 33.92
N LEU A 253 -4.78 1.71 34.46
CA LEU A 253 -5.23 1.45 35.83
C LEU A 253 -5.62 -0.03 36.04
N ALA A 254 -6.41 -0.60 35.12
CA ALA A 254 -6.82 -2.00 35.18
C ALA A 254 -5.60 -2.93 35.12
N LYS A 255 -4.65 -2.67 34.22
CA LYS A 255 -3.40 -3.42 34.13
C LYS A 255 -2.57 -3.30 35.41
N GLY A 256 -2.42 -2.10 35.96
CA GLY A 256 -1.70 -1.88 37.22
C GLY A 256 -2.35 -2.58 38.41
N TYR A 257 -3.68 -2.63 38.45
CA TYR A 257 -4.42 -3.39 39.46
C TYR A 257 -4.23 -4.90 39.30
N LEU A 258 -4.35 -5.42 38.09
CA LEU A 258 -4.12 -6.84 37.79
C LEU A 258 -2.68 -7.26 38.14
N GLY A 259 -1.68 -6.41 37.85
CA GLY A 259 -0.29 -6.66 38.25
C GLY A 259 -0.16 -6.85 39.76
N ARG A 260 -0.72 -5.93 40.56
CA ARG A 260 -0.72 -6.06 42.04
C ARG A 260 -1.50 -7.28 42.54
N LEU A 261 -2.54 -7.69 41.81
CA LEU A 261 -3.39 -8.82 42.17
C LEU A 261 -2.66 -10.16 41.92
N VAL A 262 -1.91 -10.26 40.82
CA VAL A 262 -1.10 -11.44 40.46
C VAL A 262 0.19 -11.51 41.30
N GLU A 263 0.79 -10.37 41.66
CA GLU A 263 1.96 -10.32 42.57
C GLU A 263 1.64 -10.75 44.01
N ASN A 264 0.36 -10.79 44.40
CA ASN A 264 -0.04 -11.22 45.73
C ASN A 264 -0.09 -12.75 45.82
N ASP A 265 0.87 -13.33 46.56
CA ASP A 265 1.04 -14.79 46.70
C ASP A 265 -0.24 -15.54 47.12
N LEU A 266 -1.04 -14.97 48.03
CA LEU A 266 -2.28 -15.59 48.51
C LEU A 266 -3.34 -15.64 47.41
N VAL A 267 -3.44 -14.57 46.61
CA VAL A 267 -4.40 -14.46 45.51
C VAL A 267 -3.96 -15.31 44.33
N ALA A 268 -2.67 -15.28 43.99
CA ALA A 268 -2.09 -16.11 42.93
C ALA A 268 -2.26 -17.61 43.23
N GLN A 269 -2.02 -18.04 44.48
CA GLN A 269 -2.26 -19.44 44.88
C GLN A 269 -3.74 -19.83 44.79
N TYR A 270 -4.64 -18.95 45.23
CA TYR A 270 -6.08 -19.19 45.13
C TYR A 270 -6.56 -19.32 43.67
N LEU A 271 -6.12 -18.40 42.80
CA LEU A 271 -6.44 -18.42 41.36
C LEU A 271 -5.83 -19.66 40.69
N ARG A 272 -4.59 -20.01 41.00
CA ARG A 272 -3.93 -21.21 40.44
C ARG A 272 -4.65 -22.50 40.81
N GLN A 273 -5.27 -22.57 41.99
CA GLN A 273 -6.02 -23.76 42.44
C GLN A 273 -7.44 -23.84 41.89
N ARG A 274 -8.13 -22.71 41.70
CA ARG A 274 -9.56 -22.70 41.30
C ARG A 274 -9.83 -22.30 39.85
N GLN A 275 -8.98 -21.45 39.27
CA GLN A 275 -9.17 -20.84 37.95
C GLN A 275 -7.80 -20.59 37.28
N PRO A 276 -7.07 -21.66 36.91
CA PRO A 276 -5.74 -21.55 36.31
C PRO A 276 -5.78 -20.85 34.94
N ASP A 277 -6.84 -21.07 34.15
CA ASP A 277 -7.00 -20.43 32.83
C ASP A 277 -7.11 -18.90 32.95
N LEU A 278 -7.82 -18.42 33.96
CA LEU A 278 -7.98 -16.99 34.20
C LEU A 278 -6.67 -16.33 34.67
N LEU A 279 -5.87 -17.06 35.45
CA LEU A 279 -4.56 -16.58 35.90
C LEU A 279 -3.61 -16.41 34.71
N ALA A 280 -3.58 -17.36 33.77
CA ALA A 280 -2.76 -17.27 32.57
C ALA A 280 -3.14 -16.06 31.70
N GLU A 281 -4.44 -15.76 31.57
CA GLU A 281 -4.91 -14.56 30.86
C GLU A 281 -4.53 -13.27 31.61
N PHE A 282 -4.61 -13.24 32.94
CA PHE A 282 -4.17 -12.07 33.72
C PHE A 282 -2.66 -11.83 33.61
N GLU A 283 -1.84 -12.87 33.69
CA GLU A 283 -0.39 -12.81 33.47
C GLU A 283 -0.09 -12.28 32.06
N THR A 284 -0.78 -12.79 31.03
CA THR A 284 -0.67 -12.32 29.65
C THR A 284 -1.01 -10.83 29.51
N ILE A 285 -2.12 -10.37 30.11
CA ILE A 285 -2.52 -8.95 30.09
C ILE A 285 -1.48 -8.06 30.79
N VAL A 286 -0.90 -8.50 31.90
CA VAL A 286 0.15 -7.74 32.60
C VAL A 286 1.45 -7.67 31.78
N GLU A 287 1.78 -8.73 31.03
CA GLU A 287 2.95 -8.79 30.15
C GLU A 287 2.79 -8.01 28.83
N THR A 288 1.56 -7.74 28.37
CA THR A 288 1.35 -6.94 27.15
C THR A 288 2.02 -5.57 27.27
N VAL A 289 2.98 -5.27 26.38
CA VAL A 289 3.69 -4.00 26.36
C VAL A 289 2.70 -2.85 26.16
N SER A 290 2.75 -1.85 27.04
CA SER A 290 1.87 -0.67 26.97
C SER A 290 2.00 0.00 25.59
N LEU A 291 0.87 0.38 24.98
CA LEU A 291 0.79 1.01 23.65
C LEU A 291 1.69 2.26 23.51
N GLU A 292 2.06 2.93 24.62
CA GLU A 292 2.96 4.09 24.63
C GLU A 292 4.41 3.77 24.24
N GLN A 293 4.91 2.56 24.49
CA GLN A 293 6.30 2.21 24.12
C GLN A 293 6.48 1.99 22.62
N GLN A 294 5.40 1.72 21.87
CA GLN A 294 5.46 1.62 20.40
C GLN A 294 5.47 3.00 19.71
N GLN A 295 4.92 4.05 20.32
CA GLN A 295 4.96 5.40 19.73
C GLN A 295 6.24 6.17 20.07
N PHE A 296 6.83 5.95 21.25
CA PHE A 296 8.09 6.63 21.63
C PHE A 296 9.37 5.99 21.08
N SER A 297 9.33 4.73 20.63
CA SER A 297 10.49 4.06 20.01
C SER A 297 10.69 4.39 18.53
N VAL A 298 9.78 5.17 17.92
CA VAL A 298 9.89 5.63 16.52
C VAL A 298 10.44 7.07 16.43
N LEU A 299 10.67 7.74 17.58
CA LEU A 299 11.16 9.14 17.64
C LEU A 299 12.51 9.31 18.37
N THR A 300 13.31 8.26 18.50
CA THR A 300 14.73 8.31 18.89
C THR A 300 15.53 7.37 18.02
#